data_AF-A0A5S3V773-F1
#
_entry.id   AF-A0A5S3V773-F1
#
_cell.length_a   1.000
_cell.length_b   1.000
_cell.length_c   1.000
_cell.angle_alpha   90.00
_cell.angle_beta   90.00
_cell.angle_gamma   90.00
#
_symmetry.space_group_name_H-M   'P 1'
#
loop_
_entity.id
_entity.type
_entity.pdbx_description
1 polymer ?
#
loop_
_entity_poly.entity_id
_entity_poly.type
_entity_poly.pdbx_seq_one_letter_code
_entity_poly.pdbx_strand_id
1 'polypeptide(L)'
;MAYSIGTISIQQHSAIITGSNTLFERVAKAQNGDLFYFRMGELDHILQVVEVISDTQIKVSMLDGTAFNPAASANNIGYGLVQNFAATTPAKLAKGLAELQAKWHRRESELTGWFTSTADTYAITNFLGEASAIPTPTKIAELAQVAMTASNDLATMAQEIAANQQSLASVAPRINAFDAVYPQVISANNNVITKHDEIVLTHSEVMAKASDVHAHAEQIAAHKQAVFELKQSVLQATELVSLDKTHSHAAAAICATAQAQTHADVQQVQSDKTHIEQVKNDLNVLGDSLHSSVTNAKQTINEKAHTTEQHINHVSAQISTHADSIKAAITSTAQQFDAKTAKRESNTEQHAHSAIRANNQVIMTHDQVAQTAQQVSTNVAQLTTLKNRAEDAQQQTERHSAQTSLDALHSKANAALCALSINTLAQQNAQQNAKLNTALNAALNNTLTAQQINQLFPV
;
A
#
# COMPACT_ATOMS: atom_id res chain seq x y z
N MET A 1 10.76 -46.61 -7.64
CA MET A 1 10.48 -45.25 -8.16
C MET A 1 11.80 -44.52 -8.24
N ALA A 2 12.18 -44.00 -9.41
CA ALA A 2 13.38 -43.18 -9.53
C ALA A 2 13.11 -41.78 -8.97
N TYR A 3 13.99 -41.26 -8.12
CA TYR A 3 13.82 -39.94 -7.51
C TYR A 3 14.56 -38.84 -8.30
N SER A 4 15.43 -39.23 -9.24
CA SER A 4 16.04 -38.34 -10.22
C SER A 4 16.11 -39.04 -11.56
N ILE A 5 15.81 -38.30 -12.63
CA ILE A 5 15.89 -38.75 -14.01
C ILE A 5 16.56 -37.66 -14.84
N GLY A 6 17.19 -38.03 -15.95
CA GLY A 6 17.83 -37.06 -16.84
C GLY A 6 18.58 -37.77 -17.95
N THR A 7 19.55 -37.07 -18.55
CA THR A 7 20.38 -37.63 -19.60
C THR A 7 21.84 -37.66 -19.22
N ILE A 8 22.55 -38.67 -19.72
CA ILE A 8 23.97 -38.92 -19.45
C ILE A 8 24.75 -39.21 -20.71
N SER A 9 26.06 -39.11 -20.56
CA SER A 9 27.08 -39.57 -21.48
C SER A 9 27.96 -40.60 -20.79
N ILE A 10 28.21 -41.69 -21.52
CA ILE A 10 29.07 -42.81 -21.12
C ILE A 10 30.23 -42.84 -22.09
N GLN A 11 31.45 -42.92 -21.55
CA GLN A 11 32.66 -43.08 -22.33
C GLN A 11 33.09 -44.54 -22.33
N GLN A 12 33.53 -45.03 -23.49
CA GLN A 12 34.10 -46.37 -23.65
C GLN A 12 35.23 -46.61 -22.62
N HIS A 13 35.23 -47.79 -22.02
CA HIS A 13 36.21 -48.22 -21.01
C HIS A 13 36.30 -47.34 -19.75
N SER A 14 35.23 -46.59 -19.42
CA SER A 14 35.17 -45.73 -18.24
C SER A 14 34.05 -46.15 -17.29
N ALA A 15 34.38 -46.22 -16.00
CA ALA A 15 33.41 -46.36 -14.91
C ALA A 15 32.77 -45.02 -14.49
N ILE A 16 33.16 -43.91 -15.15
CA ILE A 16 32.66 -42.57 -14.86
C ILE A 16 31.56 -42.23 -15.87
N ILE A 17 30.39 -41.87 -15.34
CA ILE A 17 29.24 -41.40 -16.11
C ILE A 17 29.14 -39.88 -15.92
N THR A 18 28.95 -39.16 -17.03
CA THR A 18 28.82 -37.71 -17.02
C THR A 18 27.37 -37.31 -17.31
N GLY A 19 26.78 -36.49 -16.44
CA GLY A 19 25.44 -35.94 -16.58
C GLY A 19 25.40 -34.81 -17.59
N SER A 20 24.47 -34.90 -18.55
CA SER A 20 24.13 -33.78 -19.44
C SER A 20 23.02 -32.97 -18.76
N ASN A 21 23.34 -31.76 -18.28
CA ASN A 21 22.42 -30.88 -17.51
C ASN A 21 21.85 -31.48 -16.22
N THR A 22 22.51 -32.51 -15.69
CA THR A 22 22.17 -33.10 -14.38
C THR A 22 23.19 -32.61 -13.35
N LEU A 23 22.70 -32.18 -12.19
CA LEU A 23 23.51 -31.83 -11.01
C LEU A 23 23.33 -32.94 -9.96
N PHE A 24 24.16 -33.98 -10.04
CA PHE A 24 24.10 -35.18 -9.21
C PHE A 24 24.25 -34.90 -7.72
N GLU A 25 25.10 -33.95 -7.34
CA GLU A 25 25.33 -33.60 -5.94
C GLU A 25 24.29 -32.60 -5.42
N ARG A 26 24.16 -31.43 -6.07
CA ARG A 26 23.28 -30.36 -5.55
C ARG A 26 21.79 -30.63 -5.71
N VAL A 27 21.36 -31.14 -6.87
CA VAL A 27 19.93 -31.27 -7.21
C VAL A 27 19.43 -32.68 -6.96
N ALA A 28 20.09 -33.68 -7.55
CA ALA A 28 19.68 -35.07 -7.37
C ALA A 28 20.01 -35.58 -5.96
N LYS A 29 21.03 -35.03 -5.30
CA LYS A 29 21.53 -35.52 -4.00
C LYS A 29 21.83 -37.03 -4.03
N ALA A 30 22.46 -37.48 -5.12
CA ALA A 30 22.91 -38.84 -5.27
C ALA A 30 23.86 -39.22 -4.13
N GLN A 31 23.77 -40.46 -3.66
CA GLN A 31 24.58 -40.97 -2.56
C GLN A 31 25.33 -42.23 -3.01
N ASN A 32 26.47 -42.47 -2.35
CA ASN A 32 27.14 -43.76 -2.45
C ASN A 32 26.16 -44.87 -2.03
N GLY A 33 26.04 -45.87 -2.90
CA GLY A 33 25.20 -47.04 -2.71
C GLY A 33 23.92 -47.01 -3.53
N ASP A 34 23.50 -45.86 -4.06
CA ASP A 34 22.28 -45.71 -4.86
C ASP A 34 22.33 -46.56 -6.13
N LEU A 35 21.17 -47.02 -6.58
CA LEU A 35 21.02 -47.79 -7.81
C LEU A 35 20.87 -46.83 -8.99
N PHE A 36 21.70 -47.04 -10.00
CA PHE A 36 21.75 -46.26 -11.22
C PHE A 36 21.25 -47.10 -12.39
N TYR A 37 20.08 -46.75 -12.92
CA TYR A 37 19.44 -47.46 -14.01
C TYR A 37 19.50 -46.65 -15.31
N PHE A 38 19.84 -47.29 -16.42
CA PHE A 38 19.73 -46.71 -17.75
C PHE A 38 19.54 -47.79 -18.80
N ARG A 39 19.05 -47.39 -19.97
CA ARG A 39 18.90 -48.29 -21.13
C ARG A 39 19.84 -47.86 -22.24
N MET A 40 20.61 -48.79 -22.78
CA MET A 40 21.49 -48.55 -23.92
C MET A 40 21.19 -49.59 -25.01
N GLY A 41 20.63 -49.13 -26.14
CA GLY A 41 20.03 -50.04 -27.13
C GLY A 41 18.82 -50.77 -26.54
N GLU A 42 18.77 -52.09 -26.72
CA GLU A 42 17.71 -52.98 -26.18
C GLU A 42 18.05 -53.54 -24.78
N LEU A 43 19.18 -53.12 -24.18
CA LEU A 43 19.64 -53.66 -22.90
C LEU A 43 19.40 -52.68 -21.75
N ASP A 44 18.80 -53.22 -20.69
CA ASP A 44 18.61 -52.57 -19.42
C ASP A 44 19.83 -52.80 -18.52
N HIS A 45 20.41 -51.71 -18.00
CA HIS A 45 21.55 -51.75 -17.10
C HIS A 45 21.15 -51.20 -15.73
N ILE A 46 21.42 -51.98 -14.69
CA ILE A 46 21.32 -51.55 -13.29
C ILE A 46 22.71 -51.63 -12.68
N LEU A 47 23.23 -50.48 -12.26
CA LEU A 47 24.54 -50.31 -11.64
C LEU A 47 24.37 -49.76 -10.22
N GLN A 48 25.47 -49.75 -9.46
CA GLN A 48 25.55 -49.09 -8.17
C GLN A 48 26.47 -47.87 -8.25
N VAL A 49 26.02 -46.74 -7.70
CA VAL A 49 26.85 -45.54 -7.50
C VAL A 49 27.86 -45.83 -6.40
N VAL A 50 29.14 -45.79 -6.74
CA VAL A 50 30.26 -46.01 -5.79
C VAL A 50 30.73 -44.69 -5.21
N GLU A 51 30.68 -43.62 -5.99
CA GLU A 51 31.21 -42.32 -5.61
C GLU A 51 30.52 -41.22 -6.43
N VAL A 52 30.15 -40.12 -5.78
CA VAL A 52 29.72 -38.90 -6.46
C VAL A 52 30.94 -37.99 -6.53
N ILE A 53 31.49 -37.83 -7.73
CA ILE A 53 32.77 -37.14 -7.96
C ILE A 53 32.53 -35.63 -8.01
N SER A 54 31.46 -35.21 -8.66
CA SER A 54 31.05 -33.82 -8.77
C SER A 54 29.57 -33.72 -9.15
N ASP A 55 29.06 -32.50 -9.24
CA ASP A 55 27.74 -32.22 -9.79
C ASP A 55 27.47 -32.89 -11.15
N THR A 56 28.49 -33.06 -12.00
CA THR A 56 28.27 -33.61 -13.35
C THR A 56 28.82 -35.02 -13.50
N GLN A 57 29.48 -35.59 -12.50
CA GLN A 57 30.17 -36.87 -12.65
C GLN A 57 29.92 -37.80 -11.46
N ILE A 58 29.59 -39.05 -11.79
CA ILE A 58 29.47 -40.15 -10.82
C ILE A 58 30.30 -41.34 -11.27
N LYS A 59 30.81 -42.10 -10.31
CA LYS A 59 31.48 -43.37 -10.53
C LYS A 59 30.53 -44.51 -10.22
N VAL A 60 30.46 -45.49 -11.11
CA VAL A 60 29.54 -46.62 -11.00
C VAL A 60 30.27 -47.96 -11.07
N SER A 61 29.65 -48.99 -10.51
CA SER A 61 30.08 -50.39 -10.57
C SER A 61 28.89 -51.30 -10.88
N MET A 62 29.16 -52.52 -11.32
CA MET A 62 28.15 -53.56 -11.39
C MET A 62 27.68 -53.93 -9.99
N LEU A 63 26.47 -54.51 -9.87
CA LEU A 63 25.89 -54.89 -8.57
C LEU A 63 26.70 -55.97 -7.83
N ASP A 64 27.54 -56.73 -8.53
CA ASP A 64 28.47 -57.71 -7.96
C ASP A 64 29.79 -57.08 -7.47
N GLY A 65 29.94 -55.75 -7.57
CA GLY A 65 31.12 -55.00 -7.19
C GLY A 65 32.21 -54.94 -8.25
N THR A 66 32.01 -55.56 -9.43
CA THR A 66 32.97 -55.46 -10.54
C THR A 66 32.90 -54.08 -11.21
N ALA A 67 34.03 -53.65 -11.79
CA ALA A 67 34.10 -52.34 -12.44
C ALA A 67 33.18 -52.27 -13.67
N PHE A 68 32.39 -51.20 -13.78
CA PHE A 68 31.64 -50.93 -14.99
C PHE A 68 32.60 -50.60 -16.14
N ASN A 69 32.54 -51.39 -17.22
CA ASN A 69 33.46 -51.29 -18.36
C ASN A 69 32.69 -51.36 -19.69
N PRO A 70 32.09 -50.24 -20.15
CA PRO A 70 31.25 -50.22 -21.35
C PRO A 70 32.10 -50.39 -22.62
N ALA A 71 31.65 -51.26 -23.52
CA ALA A 71 32.33 -51.56 -24.79
C ALA A 71 32.22 -50.47 -25.85
N ALA A 72 31.31 -49.50 -25.69
CA ALA A 72 31.12 -48.37 -26.59
C ALA A 72 30.77 -47.09 -25.80
N SER A 73 31.10 -45.93 -26.37
CA SER A 73 30.63 -44.64 -25.87
C SER A 73 29.19 -44.38 -26.34
N ALA A 74 28.40 -43.71 -25.51
CA ALA A 74 27.04 -43.33 -25.84
C ALA A 74 26.67 -42.00 -25.17
N ASN A 75 25.87 -41.19 -25.85
CA ASN A 75 25.49 -39.85 -25.41
C ASN A 75 23.97 -39.71 -25.37
N ASN A 76 23.50 -38.81 -24.51
CA ASN A 76 22.08 -38.48 -24.35
C ASN A 76 21.21 -39.70 -23.96
N ILE A 77 21.76 -40.61 -23.16
CA ILE A 77 21.03 -41.77 -22.66
C ILE A 77 20.16 -41.34 -21.48
N GLY A 78 18.88 -41.72 -21.49
CA GLY A 78 17.99 -41.54 -20.35
C GLY A 78 18.40 -42.43 -19.17
N TYR A 79 18.49 -41.86 -17.97
CA TYR A 79 18.77 -42.60 -16.75
C TYR A 79 17.71 -42.35 -15.67
N GLY A 80 17.67 -43.24 -14.67
CA GLY A 80 16.96 -43.05 -13.41
C GLY A 80 17.83 -43.46 -12.22
N LEU A 81 17.87 -42.60 -11.20
CA LEU A 81 18.48 -42.89 -9.89
C LEU A 81 17.40 -43.39 -8.93
N VAL A 82 17.67 -44.54 -8.31
CA VAL A 82 16.79 -45.16 -7.33
C VAL A 82 17.56 -45.34 -6.03
N GLN A 83 16.95 -44.93 -4.92
CA GLN A 83 17.60 -45.02 -3.63
C GLN A 83 17.75 -46.48 -3.22
N ASN A 84 18.95 -46.88 -2.82
CA ASN A 84 19.19 -48.24 -2.36
C ASN A 84 18.92 -48.37 -0.86
N PHE A 85 17.78 -48.98 -0.52
CA PHE A 85 17.41 -49.20 0.87
C PHE A 85 18.18 -50.36 1.53
N ALA A 86 18.87 -51.22 0.77
CA ALA A 86 19.59 -52.37 1.32
C ALA A 86 20.83 -51.98 2.14
N ALA A 87 21.46 -50.84 1.83
CA ALA A 87 22.59 -50.28 2.59
C ALA A 87 22.16 -49.27 3.68
N THR A 88 20.85 -49.00 3.81
CA THR A 88 20.33 -48.05 4.79
C THR A 88 20.12 -48.79 6.11
N THR A 89 20.93 -48.50 7.12
CA THR A 89 20.77 -49.13 8.43
C THR A 89 19.37 -48.81 9.00
N PRO A 90 18.75 -49.70 9.79
CA PRO A 90 17.50 -49.40 10.49
C PRO A 90 17.55 -48.08 11.27
N ALA A 91 18.73 -47.70 11.78
CA ALA A 91 18.96 -46.41 12.42
C ALA A 91 18.84 -45.20 11.48
N LYS A 92 19.32 -45.29 10.23
CA LYS A 92 19.16 -44.23 9.22
C LYS A 92 17.70 -44.09 8.78
N LEU A 93 16.97 -45.21 8.63
CA LEU A 93 15.53 -45.19 8.34
C LEU A 93 14.73 -44.61 9.49
N ALA A 94 15.02 -45.03 10.73
CA ALA A 94 14.37 -44.49 11.93
C ALA A 94 14.64 -42.98 12.09
N LYS A 95 15.88 -42.53 11.82
CA LYS A 95 16.22 -41.10 11.80
C LYS A 95 15.43 -40.34 10.73
N GLY A 96 15.35 -40.85 9.51
CA GLY A 96 14.58 -40.23 8.44
C GLY A 96 13.08 -40.15 8.76
N LEU A 97 12.53 -41.19 9.36
CA LEU A 97 11.13 -41.22 9.82
C LEU A 97 10.89 -40.21 10.96
N ALA A 98 11.80 -40.13 11.94
CA ALA A 98 11.72 -39.16 13.03
C ALA A 98 11.83 -37.71 12.52
N GLU A 99 12.73 -37.44 11.57
CA GLU A 99 12.85 -36.12 10.94
C GLU A 99 11.60 -35.75 10.15
N LEU A 100 10.99 -36.70 9.43
CA LEU A 100 9.74 -36.49 8.73
C LEU A 100 8.61 -36.18 9.70
N GLN A 101 8.49 -36.96 10.78
CA GLN A 101 7.48 -36.76 11.83
C GLN A 101 7.66 -35.40 12.51
N ALA A 102 8.91 -34.99 12.81
CA ALA A 102 9.19 -33.67 13.36
C ALA A 102 8.81 -32.53 12.40
N LYS A 103 9.09 -32.67 11.10
CA LYS A 103 8.67 -31.70 10.07
C LYS A 103 7.15 -31.62 9.96
N TRP A 104 6.47 -32.74 10.07
CA TRP A 104 5.01 -32.76 10.03
C TRP A 104 4.40 -32.08 11.26
N HIS A 105 4.82 -32.44 12.48
CA HIS A 105 4.36 -31.79 13.71
C HIS A 105 4.63 -30.29 13.72
N ARG A 106 5.79 -29.89 13.21
CA ARG A 106 6.12 -28.47 13.05
C ARG A 106 5.15 -27.77 12.09
N ARG A 107 4.89 -28.34 10.91
CA ARG A 107 3.95 -27.77 9.94
C ARG A 107 2.53 -27.71 10.50
N GLU A 108 2.08 -28.74 11.20
CA GLU A 108 0.77 -28.77 11.83
C GLU A 108 0.64 -27.66 12.88
N SER A 109 1.65 -27.52 13.75
CA SER A 109 1.69 -26.45 14.75
C SER A 109 1.76 -25.06 14.11
N GLU A 110 2.57 -24.88 13.06
CA GLU A 110 2.71 -23.60 12.36
C GLU A 110 1.42 -23.22 11.62
N LEU A 111 0.75 -24.16 10.94
CA LEU A 111 -0.52 -23.92 10.26
C LEU A 111 -1.65 -23.65 11.25
N THR A 112 -1.73 -24.44 12.33
CA THR A 112 -2.73 -24.21 13.39
C THR A 112 -2.53 -22.83 14.01
N GLY A 113 -1.28 -22.49 14.35
CA GLY A 113 -0.94 -21.17 14.88
C GLY A 113 -1.27 -20.05 13.89
N TRP A 114 -0.97 -20.21 12.61
CA TRP A 114 -1.35 -19.26 11.55
C TRP A 114 -2.86 -19.07 11.46
N PHE A 115 -3.64 -20.17 11.48
CA PHE A 115 -5.09 -20.12 11.41
C PHE A 115 -5.73 -19.43 12.62
N THR A 116 -5.16 -19.61 13.82
CA THR A 116 -5.68 -19.04 15.06
C THR A 116 -5.08 -17.69 15.43
N SER A 117 -4.06 -17.23 14.69
CA SER A 117 -3.33 -16.01 15.00
C SER A 117 -4.19 -14.78 14.80
N THR A 118 -4.19 -13.90 15.80
CA THR A 118 -4.80 -12.57 15.73
C THR A 118 -3.83 -11.49 15.27
N ALA A 119 -2.56 -11.82 15.06
CA ALA A 119 -1.55 -10.89 14.55
C ALA A 119 -1.65 -10.74 13.02
N ASP A 120 -1.13 -9.66 12.44
CA ASP A 120 -1.19 -9.42 10.99
C ASP A 120 -0.41 -10.46 10.17
N THR A 121 0.66 -11.00 10.76
CA THR A 121 1.54 -11.97 10.13
C THR A 121 1.87 -13.12 11.09
N TYR A 122 2.23 -14.26 10.51
CA TYR A 122 2.70 -15.43 11.25
C TYR A 122 3.88 -16.06 10.51
N ALA A 123 4.88 -16.52 11.24
CA ALA A 123 6.07 -17.14 10.66
C ALA A 123 5.79 -18.60 10.30
N ILE A 124 5.96 -18.97 9.03
CA ILE A 124 5.93 -20.35 8.56
C ILE A 124 7.29 -20.72 7.98
N THR A 125 7.76 -21.92 8.31
CA THR A 125 9.04 -22.42 7.83
C THR A 125 8.89 -22.95 6.39
N ASN A 126 9.66 -22.42 5.45
CA ASN A 126 9.64 -22.85 4.05
C ASN A 126 10.31 -24.24 3.87
N PHE A 127 10.29 -24.76 2.65
CA PHE A 127 10.89 -26.07 2.33
C PHE A 127 12.43 -26.10 2.46
N LEU A 128 13.08 -24.94 2.50
CA LEU A 128 14.52 -24.78 2.73
C LEU A 128 14.88 -24.64 4.22
N GLY A 129 13.89 -24.54 5.11
CA GLY A 129 14.09 -24.39 6.56
C GLY A 129 14.13 -22.94 7.05
N GLU A 130 13.84 -21.97 6.19
CA GLU A 130 13.85 -20.55 6.53
C GLU A 130 12.46 -20.11 6.98
N ALA A 131 12.38 -19.30 8.03
CA ALA A 131 11.12 -18.73 8.50
C ALA A 131 10.72 -17.54 7.61
N SER A 132 9.52 -17.58 7.05
CA SER A 132 8.94 -16.49 6.27
C SER A 132 7.63 -16.02 6.92
N ALA A 133 7.46 -14.70 7.05
CA ALA A 133 6.24 -14.12 7.60
C ALA A 133 5.16 -14.06 6.51
N ILE A 134 4.05 -14.77 6.72
CA ILE A 134 2.89 -14.76 5.83
C ILE A 134 1.70 -14.05 6.48
N PRO A 135 0.84 -13.34 5.72
CA PRO A 135 -0.36 -12.72 6.25
C PRO A 135 -1.32 -13.75 6.86
N THR A 136 -1.90 -13.45 8.01
CA THR A 136 -2.87 -14.33 8.71
C THR A 136 -4.29 -14.20 8.15
N PRO A 137 -5.21 -15.13 8.48
CA PRO A 137 -6.62 -14.96 8.15
C PRO A 137 -7.22 -13.67 8.68
N THR A 138 -6.81 -13.20 9.87
CA THR A 138 -7.22 -11.89 10.42
C THR A 138 -6.84 -10.77 9.47
N LYS A 139 -5.57 -10.73 9.02
CA LYS A 139 -5.14 -9.68 8.09
C LYS A 139 -5.84 -9.75 6.74
N ILE A 140 -6.03 -10.96 6.22
CA ILE A 140 -6.73 -11.19 4.96
C ILE A 140 -8.19 -10.71 5.06
N ALA A 141 -8.87 -10.98 6.18
CA ALA A 141 -10.23 -10.51 6.42
C ALA A 141 -10.31 -8.98 6.51
N GLU A 142 -9.37 -8.33 7.20
CA GLU A 142 -9.27 -6.86 7.23
C GLU A 142 -9.09 -6.28 5.82
N LEU A 143 -8.16 -6.83 5.04
CA LEU A 143 -7.90 -6.38 3.67
C LEU A 143 -9.12 -6.58 2.77
N ALA A 144 -9.83 -7.70 2.93
CA ALA A 144 -11.08 -7.94 2.22
C ALA A 144 -12.15 -6.90 2.61
N GLN A 145 -12.27 -6.55 3.89
CA GLN A 145 -13.21 -5.53 4.36
C GLN A 145 -12.89 -4.15 3.79
N VAL A 146 -11.59 -3.78 3.76
CA VAL A 146 -11.13 -2.52 3.15
C VAL A 146 -11.45 -2.50 1.66
N ALA A 147 -11.19 -3.60 0.94
CA ALA A 147 -11.50 -3.71 -0.48
C ALA A 147 -13.01 -3.61 -0.76
N MET A 148 -13.84 -4.26 0.06
CA MET A 148 -15.31 -4.16 -0.06
C MET A 148 -15.80 -2.73 0.19
N THR A 149 -15.24 -2.04 1.19
CA THR A 149 -15.60 -0.64 1.50
C THR A 149 -15.22 0.28 0.33
N ALA A 150 -14.00 0.16 -0.17
CA ALA A 150 -13.54 0.92 -1.33
C ALA A 150 -14.40 0.64 -2.58
N SER A 151 -14.82 -0.61 -2.78
CA SER A 151 -15.73 -0.98 -3.88
C SER A 151 -17.11 -0.32 -3.74
N ASN A 152 -17.65 -0.25 -2.53
CA ASN A 152 -18.93 0.42 -2.27
C ASN A 152 -18.83 1.94 -2.44
N ASP A 153 -17.73 2.54 -2.00
CA ASP A 153 -17.49 3.99 -2.18
C ASP A 153 -17.39 4.34 -3.67
N LEU A 154 -16.69 3.52 -4.45
CA LEU A 154 -16.60 3.69 -5.91
C LEU A 154 -17.97 3.53 -6.60
N ALA A 155 -18.79 2.57 -6.16
CA ALA A 155 -20.14 2.39 -6.69
C ALA A 155 -21.04 3.60 -6.38
N THR A 156 -20.92 4.16 -5.17
CA THR A 156 -21.65 5.38 -4.76
C THR A 156 -21.22 6.58 -5.61
N MET A 157 -19.91 6.78 -5.78
CA MET A 157 -19.37 7.84 -6.63
C MET A 157 -19.86 7.72 -8.08
N ALA A 158 -19.94 6.50 -8.62
CA ALA A 158 -20.47 6.28 -9.97
C ALA A 158 -21.97 6.69 -10.08
N GLN A 159 -22.77 6.41 -9.06
CA GLN A 159 -24.17 6.85 -9.00
C GLN A 159 -24.30 8.37 -8.91
N GLU A 160 -23.47 9.03 -8.09
CA GLU A 160 -23.45 10.50 -7.98
C GLU A 160 -23.03 11.18 -9.28
N ILE A 161 -22.04 10.63 -10.00
CA ILE A 161 -21.65 11.11 -11.33
C ILE A 161 -22.83 11.00 -12.30
N ALA A 162 -23.53 9.87 -12.33
CA ALA A 162 -24.69 9.68 -13.19
C ALA A 162 -25.84 10.67 -12.86
N ALA A 163 -26.12 10.90 -11.58
CA ALA A 163 -27.11 11.86 -11.12
C ALA A 163 -26.73 13.31 -11.50
N ASN A 164 -25.46 13.69 -11.35
CA ASN A 164 -24.96 14.99 -11.78
C ASN A 164 -25.05 15.18 -13.29
N GLN A 165 -24.83 14.13 -14.08
CA GLN A 165 -24.96 14.17 -15.53
C GLN A 165 -26.42 14.40 -15.96
N GLN A 166 -27.40 13.79 -15.29
CA GLN A 166 -28.83 14.08 -15.48
C GLN A 166 -29.20 15.50 -15.06
N SER A 167 -28.66 15.98 -13.93
CA SER A 167 -28.89 17.36 -13.46
C SER A 167 -28.35 18.39 -14.47
N LEU A 168 -27.13 18.21 -14.97
CA LEU A 168 -26.55 19.04 -16.03
C LEU A 168 -27.39 19.01 -17.32
N ALA A 169 -27.89 17.83 -17.71
CA ALA A 169 -28.79 17.69 -18.86
C ALA A 169 -30.13 18.43 -18.66
N SER A 170 -30.59 18.62 -17.42
CA SER A 170 -31.81 19.41 -17.11
C SER A 170 -31.58 20.93 -17.09
N VAL A 171 -30.34 21.37 -16.87
CA VAL A 171 -29.96 22.79 -16.83
C VAL A 171 -29.68 23.34 -18.23
N ALA A 172 -29.08 22.55 -19.11
CA ALA A 172 -28.73 22.97 -20.48
C ALA A 172 -29.93 23.55 -21.29
N PRO A 173 -31.14 22.97 -21.28
CA PRO A 173 -32.30 23.54 -21.97
C PRO A 173 -32.76 24.88 -21.39
N ARG A 174 -32.59 25.07 -20.07
CA ARG A 174 -32.99 26.32 -19.38
C ARG A 174 -32.05 27.47 -19.70
N ILE A 175 -30.75 27.19 -19.83
CA ILE A 175 -29.76 28.17 -20.29
C ILE A 175 -30.03 28.55 -21.75
N ASN A 176 -30.26 27.56 -22.63
CA ASN A 176 -30.60 27.83 -24.03
C ASN A 176 -31.90 28.64 -24.17
N ALA A 177 -32.91 28.37 -23.34
CA ALA A 177 -34.15 29.15 -23.32
C ALA A 177 -33.94 30.59 -22.81
N PHE A 178 -33.07 30.77 -21.80
CA PHE A 178 -32.69 32.08 -21.32
C PHE A 178 -31.95 32.88 -22.39
N ASP A 179 -30.95 32.28 -23.04
CA ASP A 179 -30.16 32.91 -24.10
C ASP A 179 -31.01 33.28 -25.34
N ALA A 180 -32.09 32.53 -25.61
CA ALA A 180 -33.02 32.86 -26.68
C ALA A 180 -33.92 34.08 -26.37
N VAL A 181 -34.28 34.27 -25.09
CA VAL A 181 -35.19 35.35 -24.64
C VAL A 181 -34.43 36.63 -24.27
N TYR A 182 -33.18 36.50 -23.81
CA TYR A 182 -32.35 37.62 -23.36
C TYR A 182 -32.21 38.77 -24.39
N PRO A 183 -32.01 38.52 -25.71
CA PRO A 183 -31.96 39.59 -26.71
C PRO A 183 -33.30 40.32 -26.88
N GLN A 184 -34.43 39.62 -26.70
CA GLN A 184 -35.77 40.20 -26.81
C GLN A 184 -36.06 41.13 -25.63
N VAL A 185 -35.62 40.77 -24.43
CA VAL A 185 -35.74 41.61 -23.23
C VAL A 185 -34.88 42.88 -23.36
N ILE A 186 -33.65 42.77 -23.86
CA ILE A 186 -32.81 43.94 -24.14
C ILE A 186 -33.46 44.84 -25.21
N SER A 187 -34.01 44.27 -26.28
CA SER A 187 -34.71 45.04 -27.31
C SER A 187 -35.96 45.74 -26.77
N ALA A 188 -36.75 45.06 -25.94
CA ALA A 188 -37.91 45.66 -25.27
C ALA A 188 -37.51 46.79 -24.32
N ASN A 189 -36.43 46.62 -23.55
CA ASN A 189 -35.91 47.66 -22.67
C ASN A 189 -35.43 48.90 -23.45
N ASN A 190 -34.75 48.70 -24.60
CA ASN A 190 -34.35 49.79 -25.47
C ASN A 190 -35.56 50.53 -26.06
N ASN A 191 -36.63 49.82 -26.44
CA ASN A 191 -37.88 50.44 -26.89
C ASN A 191 -38.54 51.28 -25.78
N VAL A 192 -38.51 50.83 -24.52
CA VAL A 192 -39.02 51.60 -23.38
C VAL A 192 -38.22 52.88 -23.19
N ILE A 193 -36.88 52.82 -23.30
CA ILE A 193 -36.01 54.01 -23.22
C ILE A 193 -36.35 55.00 -24.34
N THR A 194 -36.47 54.54 -25.60
CA THR A 194 -36.85 55.42 -26.72
C THR A 194 -38.23 56.05 -26.53
N LYS A 195 -39.22 55.28 -26.03
CA LYS A 195 -40.56 55.82 -25.74
C LYS A 195 -40.56 56.82 -24.59
N HIS A 196 -39.71 56.60 -23.57
CA HIS A 196 -39.51 57.55 -22.50
C HIS A 196 -38.99 58.89 -23.04
N ASP A 197 -37.98 58.87 -23.90
CA ASP A 197 -37.40 60.07 -24.52
C ASP A 197 -38.42 60.83 -25.40
N GLU A 198 -39.27 60.12 -26.16
CA GLU A 198 -40.37 60.72 -26.92
C GLU A 198 -41.40 61.43 -26.01
N ILE A 199 -41.74 60.82 -24.87
CA ILE A 199 -42.67 61.41 -23.90
C ILE A 199 -42.07 62.66 -23.25
N VAL A 200 -40.78 62.64 -22.89
CA VAL A 200 -40.08 63.82 -22.34
C VAL A 200 -40.06 64.97 -23.34
N LEU A 201 -39.84 64.69 -24.64
CA LEU A 201 -39.90 65.69 -25.69
C LEU A 201 -41.30 66.30 -25.82
N THR A 202 -42.33 65.44 -25.88
CA THR A 202 -43.73 65.88 -25.99
C THR A 202 -44.18 66.69 -24.76
N HIS A 203 -43.73 66.33 -23.56
CA HIS A 203 -43.99 67.08 -22.33
C HIS A 203 -43.36 68.49 -22.38
N SER A 204 -42.16 68.60 -22.96
CA SER A 204 -41.48 69.88 -23.17
C SER A 204 -42.23 70.78 -24.17
N GLU A 205 -42.80 70.21 -25.24
CA GLU A 205 -43.64 70.94 -26.20
C GLU A 205 -44.97 71.41 -25.58
N VAL A 206 -45.59 70.61 -24.72
CA VAL A 206 -46.80 70.99 -23.99
C VAL A 206 -46.52 72.13 -23.00
N MET A 207 -45.38 72.10 -22.30
CA MET A 207 -44.96 73.19 -21.42
C MET A 207 -44.72 74.50 -22.19
N ALA A 208 -44.14 74.43 -23.39
CA ALA A 208 -43.99 75.59 -24.27
C ALA A 208 -45.34 76.18 -24.69
N LYS A 209 -46.29 75.34 -25.12
CA LYS A 209 -47.65 75.80 -25.46
C LYS A 209 -48.45 76.33 -24.27
N ALA A 210 -48.24 75.80 -23.07
CA ALA A 210 -48.85 76.32 -21.85
C ALA A 210 -48.33 77.73 -21.51
N SER A 211 -47.06 78.02 -21.82
CA SER A 211 -46.49 79.36 -21.72
C SER A 211 -47.13 80.35 -22.72
N ASP A 212 -47.42 79.91 -23.95
CA ASP A 212 -48.12 80.74 -24.96
C ASP A 212 -49.56 81.06 -24.54
N VAL A 213 -50.26 80.11 -23.91
CA VAL A 213 -51.61 80.32 -23.37
C VAL A 213 -51.59 81.31 -22.20
N HIS A 214 -50.55 81.28 -21.36
CA HIS A 214 -50.37 82.26 -20.29
C HIS A 214 -50.14 83.67 -20.85
N ALA A 215 -49.34 83.82 -21.91
CA ALA A 215 -49.11 85.09 -22.60
C ALA A 215 -50.38 85.65 -23.28
N HIS A 216 -51.23 84.79 -23.87
CA HIS A 216 -52.52 85.21 -24.43
C HIS A 216 -53.54 85.61 -23.34
N ALA A 217 -53.51 84.99 -22.16
CA ALA A 217 -54.36 85.36 -21.03
C ALA A 217 -54.03 86.78 -20.50
N GLU A 218 -52.75 87.18 -20.53
CA GLU A 218 -52.32 88.54 -20.17
C GLU A 218 -52.76 89.60 -21.20
N GLN A 219 -52.82 89.27 -22.50
CA GLN A 219 -53.34 90.18 -23.53
C GLN A 219 -54.86 90.42 -23.43
N ILE A 220 -55.63 89.42 -22.97
CA ILE A 220 -57.08 89.55 -22.76
C ILE A 220 -57.37 90.43 -21.53
N ALA A 221 -56.52 90.38 -20.50
CA ALA A 221 -56.60 91.29 -19.35
C ALA A 221 -56.37 92.76 -19.76
N ALA A 222 -55.45 93.02 -20.70
CA ALA A 222 -55.19 94.37 -21.24
C ALA A 222 -56.36 94.95 -22.06
N HIS A 223 -57.09 94.12 -22.82
CA HIS A 223 -58.26 94.56 -23.61
C HIS A 223 -59.49 94.90 -22.74
N LYS A 224 -59.56 94.36 -21.52
CA LYS A 224 -60.66 94.64 -20.58
C LYS A 224 -60.61 96.07 -20.01
N GLN A 225 -59.43 96.68 -19.96
CA GLN A 225 -59.21 98.05 -19.50
C GLN A 225 -59.60 99.10 -20.58
N ALA A 226 -59.33 98.80 -21.86
CA ALA A 226 -59.65 99.70 -22.98
C ALA A 226 -61.16 99.82 -23.27
N VAL A 227 -61.95 98.77 -23.00
CA VAL A 227 -63.42 98.79 -23.15
C VAL A 227 -64.11 99.55 -22.01
N PHE A 228 -63.47 99.66 -20.84
CA PHE A 228 -63.98 100.44 -19.72
C PHE A 228 -63.85 101.96 -19.95
N GLU A 229 -62.80 102.39 -20.66
CA GLU A 229 -62.58 103.80 -21.02
C GLU A 229 -63.48 104.29 -22.17
N LEU A 230 -63.86 103.41 -23.12
CA LEU A 230 -64.78 103.75 -24.21
C LEU A 230 -66.24 103.94 -23.73
N LYS A 231 -66.63 103.27 -22.64
CA LYS A 231 -67.98 103.36 -22.05
C LYS A 231 -68.25 104.69 -21.33
N GLN A 232 -67.20 105.37 -20.83
CA GLN A 232 -67.30 106.67 -20.17
C GLN A 232 -67.44 107.85 -21.16
N SER A 233 -66.89 107.73 -22.38
CA SER A 233 -66.95 108.75 -23.43
C SER A 233 -68.34 108.85 -24.11
N VAL A 234 -69.10 107.75 -24.15
CA VAL A 234 -70.41 107.68 -24.82
C VAL A 234 -71.56 108.25 -23.97
N LEU A 235 -71.37 108.38 -22.64
CA LEU A 235 -72.40 108.88 -21.72
C LEU A 235 -72.49 110.42 -21.63
N GLN A 236 -71.59 111.16 -22.27
CA GLN A 236 -71.57 112.65 -22.25
C GLN A 236 -72.04 113.32 -23.56
N ALA A 237 -72.51 112.56 -24.56
CA ALA A 237 -72.90 113.10 -25.86
C ALA A 237 -74.31 112.66 -26.30
N THR A 238 -75.31 112.71 -25.42
CA THR A 238 -76.69 112.30 -25.72
C THR A 238 -77.74 113.37 -25.36
N GLU A 239 -77.38 114.65 -25.43
CA GLU A 239 -78.35 115.72 -25.11
C GLU A 239 -78.38 116.89 -26.09
N LEU A 240 -78.14 116.67 -27.40
CA LEU A 240 -78.43 117.68 -28.42
C LEU A 240 -78.89 117.05 -29.75
N VAL A 241 -80.19 117.26 -30.01
CA VAL A 241 -80.80 117.50 -31.33
C VAL A 241 -81.30 116.31 -32.15
N SER A 242 -82.59 116.09 -31.98
CA SER A 242 -83.61 115.80 -32.99
C SER A 242 -83.47 116.62 -34.30
N LEU A 243 -83.15 115.95 -35.42
CA LEU A 243 -83.55 116.19 -36.84
C LEU A 243 -82.51 115.43 -37.69
N ASP A 244 -82.78 114.46 -38.56
CA ASP A 244 -83.88 114.19 -39.49
C ASP A 244 -83.98 112.67 -39.63
N LYS A 245 -85.10 112.04 -39.31
CA LYS A 245 -86.26 111.86 -40.20
C LYS A 245 -85.85 111.37 -41.61
N THR A 246 -86.20 110.11 -41.85
CA THR A 246 -86.26 109.45 -43.17
C THR A 246 -84.97 108.76 -43.62
N HIS A 247 -84.62 107.63 -42.99
CA HIS A 247 -84.31 106.39 -43.72
C HIS A 247 -84.78 105.15 -42.93
N SER A 248 -85.93 105.30 -42.28
CA SER A 248 -86.83 104.17 -42.02
C SER A 248 -87.26 103.64 -43.38
N HIS A 249 -86.58 102.60 -43.89
CA HIS A 249 -87.21 101.52 -44.66
C HIS A 249 -86.32 100.29 -44.93
N ALA A 250 -85.04 100.25 -44.52
CA ALA A 250 -84.19 99.06 -44.71
C ALA A 250 -83.99 98.17 -43.45
N ALA A 251 -84.44 98.62 -42.27
CA ALA A 251 -84.18 97.91 -41.00
C ALA A 251 -85.19 96.78 -40.65
N ALA A 252 -86.31 96.68 -41.37
CA ALA A 252 -87.33 95.66 -41.08
C ALA A 252 -86.97 94.25 -41.61
N ALA A 253 -86.05 94.13 -42.56
CA ALA A 253 -85.61 92.83 -43.07
C ALA A 253 -84.47 92.18 -42.25
N ILE A 254 -83.68 92.99 -41.53
CA ILE A 254 -82.51 92.50 -40.78
C ILE A 254 -82.91 91.90 -39.43
N CYS A 255 -83.97 92.41 -38.78
CA CYS A 255 -84.48 91.82 -37.52
C CYS A 255 -85.14 90.44 -37.70
N ALA A 256 -85.76 90.15 -38.86
CA ALA A 256 -86.34 88.83 -39.12
C ALA A 256 -85.26 87.75 -39.30
N THR A 257 -84.13 88.09 -39.93
CA THR A 257 -82.99 87.17 -40.11
C THR A 257 -82.19 87.00 -38.81
N ALA A 258 -82.02 88.07 -38.01
CA ALA A 258 -81.35 87.98 -36.72
C ALA A 258 -82.14 87.14 -35.68
N GLN A 259 -83.47 87.17 -35.72
CA GLN A 259 -84.31 86.40 -34.80
C GLN A 259 -84.41 84.91 -35.17
N ALA A 260 -84.33 84.57 -36.46
CA ALA A 260 -84.23 83.18 -36.94
C ALA A 260 -82.84 82.56 -36.64
N GLN A 261 -81.76 83.34 -36.80
CA GLN A 261 -80.41 82.89 -36.45
C GLN A 261 -80.25 82.69 -34.93
N THR A 262 -80.86 83.55 -34.10
CA THR A 262 -80.82 83.39 -32.63
C THR A 262 -81.53 82.12 -32.15
N HIS A 263 -82.59 81.66 -32.83
CA HIS A 263 -83.24 80.37 -32.51
C HIS A 263 -82.40 79.15 -32.94
N ALA A 264 -81.71 79.24 -34.08
CA ALA A 264 -80.79 78.20 -34.53
C ALA A 264 -79.55 78.10 -33.62
N ASP A 265 -79.00 79.24 -33.21
CA ASP A 265 -77.83 79.31 -32.32
C ASP A 265 -78.18 78.84 -30.90
N VAL A 266 -79.40 79.12 -30.39
CA VAL A 266 -79.87 78.58 -29.09
C VAL A 266 -80.03 77.05 -29.13
N GLN A 267 -80.52 76.49 -30.26
CA GLN A 267 -80.59 75.03 -30.43
C GLN A 267 -79.20 74.40 -30.53
N GLN A 268 -78.26 75.04 -31.22
CA GLN A 268 -76.87 74.59 -31.31
C GLN A 268 -76.17 74.64 -29.95
N VAL A 269 -76.33 75.73 -29.18
CA VAL A 269 -75.76 75.86 -27.83
C VAL A 269 -76.34 74.81 -26.87
N GLN A 270 -77.63 74.48 -26.99
CA GLN A 270 -78.24 73.42 -26.17
C GLN A 270 -77.74 72.03 -26.56
N SER A 271 -77.48 71.79 -27.86
CA SER A 271 -76.82 70.58 -28.36
C SER A 271 -75.38 70.46 -27.85
N ASP A 272 -74.60 71.53 -27.97
CA ASP A 272 -73.22 71.60 -27.50
C ASP A 272 -73.12 71.41 -25.99
N LYS A 273 -74.05 71.99 -25.22
CA LYS A 273 -74.15 71.77 -23.77
C LYS A 273 -74.38 70.30 -23.42
N THR A 274 -75.28 69.63 -24.15
CA THR A 274 -75.54 68.20 -23.96
C THR A 274 -74.30 67.37 -24.31
N HIS A 275 -73.60 67.73 -25.39
CA HIS A 275 -72.37 67.07 -25.79
C HIS A 275 -71.23 67.27 -24.77
N ILE A 276 -71.09 68.47 -24.20
CA ILE A 276 -70.12 68.77 -23.15
C ILE A 276 -70.43 67.98 -21.87
N GLU A 277 -71.70 67.87 -21.48
CA GLU A 277 -72.12 67.03 -20.34
C GLU A 277 -71.81 65.55 -20.58
N GLN A 278 -72.01 65.06 -21.82
CA GLN A 278 -71.65 63.70 -22.21
C GLN A 278 -70.13 63.47 -22.11
N VAL A 279 -69.32 64.36 -22.70
CA VAL A 279 -67.84 64.28 -22.65
C VAL A 279 -67.34 64.35 -21.20
N LYS A 280 -67.95 65.18 -20.35
CA LYS A 280 -67.64 65.24 -18.92
C LYS A 280 -67.92 63.91 -18.23
N ASN A 281 -69.05 63.27 -18.52
CA ASN A 281 -69.39 61.97 -17.95
C ASN A 281 -68.43 60.88 -18.44
N ASP A 282 -68.09 60.87 -19.73
CA ASP A 282 -67.13 59.91 -20.31
C ASP A 282 -65.72 60.08 -19.70
N LEU A 283 -65.28 61.32 -19.48
CA LEU A 283 -64.02 61.63 -18.80
C LEU A 283 -64.02 61.16 -17.33
N ASN A 284 -65.13 61.29 -16.62
CA ASN A 284 -65.26 60.78 -15.26
C ASN A 284 -65.18 59.24 -15.24
N VAL A 285 -65.89 58.56 -16.14
CA VAL A 285 -65.84 57.08 -16.26
C VAL A 285 -64.42 56.60 -16.61
N LEU A 286 -63.73 57.31 -17.51
CA LEU A 286 -62.33 57.02 -17.84
C LEU A 286 -61.41 57.22 -16.63
N GLY A 287 -61.61 58.32 -15.88
CA GLY A 287 -60.87 58.61 -14.65
C GLY A 287 -61.03 57.52 -13.59
N ASP A 288 -62.26 57.07 -13.36
CA ASP A 288 -62.56 56.00 -12.40
C ASP A 288 -61.96 54.65 -12.84
N SER A 289 -62.03 54.34 -14.13
CA SER A 289 -61.44 53.13 -14.72
C SER A 289 -59.90 53.14 -14.60
N LEU A 290 -59.27 54.28 -14.89
CA LEU A 290 -57.83 54.46 -14.75
C LEU A 290 -57.40 54.35 -13.28
N HIS A 291 -58.13 54.98 -12.37
CA HIS A 291 -57.87 54.90 -10.93
C HIS A 291 -57.94 53.45 -10.42
N SER A 292 -58.95 52.70 -10.87
CA SER A 292 -59.11 51.29 -10.52
C SER A 292 -57.96 50.43 -11.07
N SER A 293 -57.57 50.64 -12.33
CA SER A 293 -56.43 49.94 -12.95
C SER A 293 -55.11 50.20 -12.23
N VAL A 294 -54.82 51.46 -11.88
CA VAL A 294 -53.61 51.83 -11.13
C VAL A 294 -53.62 51.20 -9.74
N THR A 295 -54.77 51.21 -9.06
CA THR A 295 -54.92 50.60 -7.73
C THR A 295 -54.69 49.09 -7.77
N ASN A 296 -55.29 48.40 -8.74
CA ASN A 296 -55.10 46.95 -8.92
C ASN A 296 -53.64 46.60 -9.27
N ALA A 297 -52.99 47.39 -10.14
CA ALA A 297 -51.59 47.19 -10.47
C ALA A 297 -50.69 47.37 -9.24
N LYS A 298 -50.93 48.42 -8.43
CA LYS A 298 -50.20 48.65 -7.18
C LYS A 298 -50.37 47.50 -6.19
N GLN A 299 -51.59 46.98 -6.03
CA GLN A 299 -51.85 45.85 -5.15
C GLN A 299 -51.13 44.59 -5.62
N THR A 300 -51.20 44.29 -6.92
CA THR A 300 -50.50 43.14 -7.53
C THR A 300 -48.98 43.24 -7.36
N ILE A 301 -48.40 44.43 -7.56
CA ILE A 301 -46.97 44.68 -7.35
C ILE A 301 -46.58 44.44 -5.89
N ASN A 302 -47.37 44.94 -4.94
CA ASN A 302 -47.11 44.75 -3.52
C ASN A 302 -47.19 43.26 -3.10
N GLU A 303 -48.18 42.52 -3.60
CA GLU A 303 -48.29 41.08 -3.34
C GLU A 303 -47.11 40.30 -3.90
N LYS A 304 -46.66 40.64 -5.11
CA LYS A 304 -45.46 40.03 -5.73
C LYS A 304 -44.17 40.39 -4.99
N ALA A 305 -44.03 41.64 -4.54
CA ALA A 305 -42.90 42.07 -3.73
C ALA A 305 -42.84 41.30 -2.41
N HIS A 306 -43.98 41.17 -1.72
CA HIS A 306 -44.06 40.41 -0.47
C HIS A 306 -43.73 38.93 -0.67
N THR A 307 -44.25 38.32 -1.73
CA THR A 307 -43.93 36.92 -2.08
C THR A 307 -42.43 36.73 -2.37
N THR A 308 -41.82 37.70 -3.05
CA THR A 308 -40.38 37.69 -3.37
C THR A 308 -39.55 37.80 -2.09
N GLU A 309 -39.93 38.68 -1.16
CA GLU A 309 -39.27 38.85 0.13
C GLU A 309 -39.35 37.57 0.98
N GLN A 310 -40.52 36.91 1.04
CA GLN A 310 -40.68 35.62 1.70
C GLN A 310 -39.77 34.54 1.08
N HIS A 311 -39.69 34.49 -0.25
CA HIS A 311 -38.84 33.53 -0.96
C HIS A 311 -37.35 33.80 -0.68
N ILE A 312 -36.91 35.07 -0.68
CA ILE A 312 -35.54 35.46 -0.33
C ILE A 312 -35.20 35.01 1.10
N ASN A 313 -36.09 35.28 2.06
CA ASN A 313 -35.88 34.89 3.46
C ASN A 313 -35.82 33.37 3.61
N HIS A 314 -36.67 32.63 2.90
CA HIS A 314 -36.66 31.17 2.91
C HIS A 314 -35.35 30.60 2.34
N VAL A 315 -34.92 31.08 1.16
CA VAL A 315 -33.67 30.64 0.53
C VAL A 315 -32.47 31.00 1.40
N SER A 316 -32.45 32.20 1.99
CA SER A 316 -31.39 32.63 2.91
C SER A 316 -31.28 31.71 4.13
N ALA A 317 -32.40 31.32 4.74
CA ALA A 317 -32.43 30.38 5.85
C ALA A 317 -31.94 28.97 5.44
N GLN A 318 -32.31 28.50 4.25
CA GLN A 318 -31.81 27.23 3.70
C GLN A 318 -30.31 27.26 3.47
N ILE A 319 -29.79 28.33 2.88
CA ILE A 319 -28.34 28.52 2.66
C ILE A 319 -27.61 28.53 4.00
N SER A 320 -28.10 29.27 4.99
CA SER A 320 -27.47 29.33 6.32
C SER A 320 -27.44 27.96 6.99
N THR A 321 -28.55 27.22 6.95
CA THR A 321 -28.64 25.86 7.52
C THR A 321 -27.68 24.89 6.83
N HIS A 322 -27.59 24.98 5.50
CA HIS A 322 -26.69 24.13 4.71
C HIS A 322 -25.21 24.47 4.99
N ALA A 323 -24.88 25.77 5.11
CA ALA A 323 -23.54 26.23 5.47
C ALA A 323 -23.11 25.73 6.86
N ASP A 324 -24.01 25.78 7.85
CA ASP A 324 -23.75 25.26 9.19
C ASP A 324 -23.55 23.74 9.19
N SER A 325 -24.35 23.00 8.39
CA SER A 325 -24.18 21.56 8.22
C SER A 325 -22.83 21.21 7.59
N ILE A 326 -22.40 21.94 6.55
CA ILE A 326 -21.09 21.75 5.91
C ILE A 326 -19.97 22.05 6.91
N LYS A 327 -20.07 23.15 7.66
CA LYS A 327 -19.11 23.53 8.69
C LYS A 327 -18.96 22.44 9.75
N ALA A 328 -20.07 21.87 10.22
CA ALA A 328 -20.06 20.77 11.18
C ALA A 328 -19.38 19.51 10.61
N ALA A 329 -19.68 19.15 9.35
CA ALA A 329 -19.07 18.00 8.68
C ALA A 329 -17.55 18.17 8.49
N ILE A 330 -17.11 19.36 8.07
CA ILE A 330 -15.68 19.71 7.95
C ILE A 330 -14.99 19.60 9.32
N THR A 331 -15.60 20.17 10.36
CA THR A 331 -15.05 20.15 11.72
C THR A 331 -14.90 18.72 12.25
N SER A 332 -15.93 17.89 12.07
CA SER A 332 -15.90 16.46 12.45
C SER A 332 -14.81 15.70 11.68
N THR A 333 -14.66 15.96 10.38
CA THR A 333 -13.63 15.31 9.56
C THR A 333 -12.23 15.70 10.00
N ALA A 334 -12.00 16.98 10.30
CA ALA A 334 -10.71 17.45 10.82
C ALA A 334 -10.37 16.79 12.17
N GLN A 335 -11.32 16.74 13.10
CA GLN A 335 -11.12 16.07 14.40
C GLN A 335 -10.79 14.59 14.26
N GLN A 336 -11.45 13.88 13.34
CA GLN A 336 -11.15 12.47 13.06
C GLN A 336 -9.76 12.28 12.44
N PHE A 337 -9.35 13.21 11.56
CA PHE A 337 -8.02 13.19 10.97
C PHE A 337 -6.93 13.39 12.03
N ASP A 338 -7.09 14.38 12.91
CA ASP A 338 -6.16 14.65 14.01
C ASP A 338 -6.05 13.46 14.96
N ALA A 339 -7.18 12.84 15.33
CA ALA A 339 -7.20 11.66 16.18
C ALA A 339 -6.49 10.45 15.54
N LYS A 340 -6.66 10.26 14.22
CA LYS A 340 -5.94 9.21 13.47
C LYS A 340 -4.44 9.47 13.39
N THR A 341 -4.04 10.73 13.22
CA THR A 341 -2.63 11.14 13.21
C THR A 341 -1.96 10.89 14.55
N ALA A 342 -2.56 11.34 15.65
CA ALA A 342 -2.05 11.10 17.01
C ALA A 342 -1.93 9.59 17.32
N LYS A 343 -2.91 8.78 16.88
CA LYS A 343 -2.85 7.32 17.04
C LYS A 343 -1.68 6.70 16.25
N ARG A 344 -1.41 7.19 15.03
CA ARG A 344 -0.27 6.71 14.22
C ARG A 344 1.07 7.09 14.83
N GLU A 345 1.19 8.31 15.38
CA GLU A 345 2.40 8.74 16.09
C GLU A 345 2.66 7.83 17.30
N SER A 346 1.65 7.59 18.14
CA SER A 346 1.77 6.69 19.31
C SER A 346 2.17 5.27 18.91
N ASN A 347 1.55 4.70 17.87
CA ASN A 347 1.92 3.36 17.37
C ASN A 347 3.36 3.33 16.86
N THR A 348 3.79 4.37 16.13
CA THR A 348 5.14 4.47 15.58
C THR A 348 6.18 4.51 16.70
N GLU A 349 5.91 5.28 17.76
CA GLU A 349 6.75 5.35 18.95
C GLU A 349 6.83 4.00 19.67
N GLN A 350 5.71 3.29 19.81
CA GLN A 350 5.69 1.95 20.41
C GLN A 350 6.47 0.91 19.59
N HIS A 351 6.38 0.97 18.26
CA HIS A 351 7.16 0.13 17.36
C HIS A 351 8.65 0.43 17.46
N ALA A 352 9.05 1.71 17.50
CA ALA A 352 10.44 2.10 17.69
C ALA A 352 11.02 1.56 19.00
N HIS A 353 10.30 1.69 20.12
CA HIS A 353 10.72 1.12 21.40
C HIS A 353 10.83 -0.41 21.38
N SER A 354 9.93 -1.09 20.64
CA SER A 354 9.97 -2.55 20.50
C SER A 354 11.15 -3.01 19.65
N ALA A 355 11.48 -2.28 18.57
CA ALA A 355 12.65 -2.53 17.75
C ALA A 355 13.96 -2.32 18.53
N ILE A 356 14.05 -1.25 19.34
CA ILE A 356 15.21 -1.00 20.22
C ILE A 356 15.39 -2.15 21.21
N ARG A 357 14.30 -2.61 21.85
CA ARG A 357 14.37 -3.77 22.77
C ARG A 357 14.83 -5.05 22.08
N ALA A 358 14.30 -5.34 20.89
CA ALA A 358 14.71 -6.51 20.10
C ALA A 358 16.21 -6.43 19.71
N ASN A 359 16.68 -5.26 19.29
CA ASN A 359 18.09 -5.05 18.97
C ASN A 359 19.00 -5.25 20.20
N ASN A 360 18.61 -4.72 21.36
CA ASN A 360 19.33 -4.93 22.61
C ASN A 360 19.40 -6.43 22.99
N GLN A 361 18.31 -7.18 22.78
CA GLN A 361 18.29 -8.63 23.01
C GLN A 361 19.29 -9.37 22.11
N VAL A 362 19.38 -8.99 20.83
CA VAL A 362 20.33 -9.56 19.87
C VAL A 362 21.76 -9.28 20.31
N ILE A 363 22.07 -8.04 20.72
CA ILE A 363 23.41 -7.66 21.22
C ILE A 363 23.77 -8.51 22.46
N MET A 364 22.86 -8.62 23.43
CA MET A 364 23.11 -9.44 24.62
C MET A 364 23.36 -10.92 24.28
N THR A 365 22.60 -11.47 23.32
CA THR A 365 22.77 -12.85 22.88
C THR A 365 24.11 -13.04 22.17
N HIS A 366 24.50 -12.09 21.33
CA HIS A 366 25.80 -12.06 20.68
C HIS A 366 26.95 -12.05 21.71
N ASP A 367 26.85 -11.21 22.75
CA ASP A 367 27.85 -11.14 23.82
C ASP A 367 27.95 -12.45 24.60
N GLN A 368 26.82 -13.11 24.88
CA GLN A 368 26.80 -14.44 25.51
C GLN A 368 27.47 -15.51 24.64
N VAL A 369 27.23 -15.49 23.33
CA VAL A 369 27.88 -16.40 22.37
C VAL A 369 29.39 -16.13 22.34
N ALA A 370 29.80 -14.87 22.31
CA ALA A 370 31.21 -14.48 22.35
C ALA A 370 31.91 -14.95 23.64
N GLN A 371 31.27 -14.78 24.81
CA GLN A 371 31.78 -15.30 26.08
C GLN A 371 31.90 -16.83 26.07
N THR A 372 30.89 -17.53 25.54
CA THR A 372 30.89 -18.99 25.42
C THR A 372 32.01 -19.46 24.51
N ALA A 373 32.21 -18.81 23.36
CA ALA A 373 33.31 -19.11 22.44
C ALA A 373 34.68 -18.93 23.11
N GLN A 374 34.85 -17.87 23.91
CA GLN A 374 36.09 -17.63 24.66
C GLN A 374 36.34 -18.71 25.73
N GLN A 375 35.29 -19.16 26.43
CA GLN A 375 35.38 -20.27 27.39
C GLN A 375 35.75 -21.58 26.71
N VAL A 376 35.11 -21.90 25.58
CA VAL A 376 35.44 -23.11 24.78
C VAL A 376 36.90 -23.06 24.32
N SER A 377 37.37 -21.93 23.80
CA SER A 377 38.77 -21.74 23.39
C SER A 377 39.74 -21.99 24.55
N THR A 378 39.42 -21.45 25.73
CA THR A 378 40.21 -21.66 26.96
C THR A 378 40.23 -23.14 27.38
N ASN A 379 39.08 -23.82 27.35
CA ASN A 379 38.97 -25.24 27.69
C ASN A 379 39.75 -26.12 26.69
N VAL A 380 39.72 -25.80 25.40
CA VAL A 380 40.50 -26.51 24.37
C VAL A 380 42.00 -26.35 24.62
N ALA A 381 42.47 -25.16 25.00
CA ALA A 381 43.87 -24.94 25.36
C ALA A 381 44.31 -25.75 26.60
N GLN A 382 43.44 -25.83 27.62
CA GLN A 382 43.68 -26.65 28.81
C GLN A 382 43.71 -28.15 28.48
N LEU A 383 42.76 -28.64 27.68
CA LEU A 383 42.71 -30.03 27.23
C LEU A 383 43.94 -30.41 26.40
N THR A 384 44.41 -29.51 25.53
CA THR A 384 45.64 -29.72 24.75
C THR A 384 46.85 -29.86 25.68
N THR A 385 46.93 -29.03 26.72
CA THR A 385 48.01 -29.13 27.73
C THR A 385 47.94 -30.44 28.51
N LEU A 386 46.74 -30.87 28.93
CA LEU A 386 46.54 -32.14 29.63
C LEU A 386 46.87 -33.35 28.75
N LYS A 387 46.49 -33.30 27.46
CA LYS A 387 46.84 -34.32 26.47
C LYS A 387 48.35 -34.47 26.37
N ASN A 388 49.09 -33.38 26.19
CA ASN A 388 50.56 -33.43 26.08
C ASN A 388 51.20 -34.03 27.35
N ARG A 389 50.69 -33.69 28.54
CA ARG A 389 51.16 -34.30 29.80
C ARG A 389 50.88 -35.80 29.88
N ALA A 390 49.72 -36.24 29.39
CA ALA A 390 49.37 -37.65 29.36
C ALA A 390 50.27 -38.43 28.38
N GLU A 391 50.57 -37.85 27.22
CA GLU A 391 51.52 -38.42 26.25
C GLU A 391 52.94 -38.53 26.84
N ASP A 392 53.42 -37.49 27.53
CA ASP A 392 54.72 -37.53 28.23
C ASP A 392 54.76 -38.62 29.31
N ALA A 393 53.70 -38.73 30.11
CA ALA A 393 53.58 -39.76 31.15
C ALA A 393 53.56 -41.18 30.56
N GLN A 394 52.87 -41.37 29.43
CA GLN A 394 52.89 -42.64 28.70
C GLN A 394 54.31 -42.98 28.24
N GLN A 395 55.01 -42.05 27.59
CA GLN A 395 56.39 -42.27 27.14
C GLN A 395 57.33 -42.58 28.31
N GLN A 396 57.16 -41.92 29.46
CA GLN A 396 57.94 -42.24 30.67
C GLN A 396 57.66 -43.66 31.17
N THR A 397 56.41 -44.10 31.15
CA THR A 397 56.00 -45.44 31.57
C THR A 397 56.61 -46.51 30.65
N GLU A 398 56.57 -46.28 29.34
CA GLU A 398 57.19 -47.15 28.33
C GLU A 398 58.70 -47.28 28.56
N ARG A 399 59.39 -46.16 28.83
CA ARG A 399 60.83 -46.17 29.18
C ARG A 399 61.12 -46.94 30.46
N HIS A 400 60.33 -46.74 31.52
CA HIS A 400 60.51 -47.49 32.77
C HIS A 400 60.25 -48.99 32.60
N SER A 401 59.25 -49.37 31.81
CA SER A 401 58.96 -50.77 31.47
C SER A 401 60.13 -51.42 30.71
N ALA A 402 60.69 -50.70 29.73
CA ALA A 402 61.87 -51.15 28.99
C ALA A 402 63.10 -51.30 29.92
N GLN A 403 63.34 -50.32 30.80
CA GLN A 403 64.42 -50.38 31.80
C GLN A 403 64.25 -51.56 32.75
N THR A 404 63.03 -51.78 33.27
CA THR A 404 62.73 -52.92 34.16
C THR A 404 62.99 -54.26 33.46
N SER A 405 62.62 -54.36 32.18
CA SER A 405 62.88 -55.56 31.37
C SER A 405 64.38 -55.78 31.15
N LEU A 406 65.14 -54.71 30.92
CA LEU A 406 66.59 -54.75 30.80
C LEU A 406 67.26 -55.16 32.13
N ASP A 407 66.82 -54.61 33.26
CA ASP A 407 67.33 -54.95 34.59
C ASP A 407 67.03 -56.42 34.94
N ALA A 408 65.86 -56.94 34.55
CA ALA A 408 65.53 -58.36 34.69
C ALA A 408 66.44 -59.26 33.83
N LEU A 409 66.79 -58.83 32.61
CA LEU A 409 67.77 -59.52 31.76
C LEU A 409 69.17 -59.50 32.39
N HIS A 410 69.63 -58.35 32.89
CA HIS A 410 70.91 -58.23 33.60
C HIS A 410 70.96 -59.11 34.85
N SER A 411 69.88 -59.15 35.64
CA SER A 411 69.78 -60.01 36.82
C SER A 411 69.88 -61.49 36.45
N LYS A 412 69.18 -61.94 35.39
CA LYS A 412 69.30 -63.31 34.86
C LYS A 412 70.71 -63.61 34.35
N ALA A 413 71.34 -62.69 33.64
CA ALA A 413 72.70 -62.84 33.15
C ALA A 413 73.71 -62.97 34.31
N ASN A 414 73.58 -62.14 35.35
CA ASN A 414 74.39 -62.25 36.56
C ASN A 414 74.18 -63.56 37.30
N ALA A 415 72.93 -64.02 37.44
CA ALA A 415 72.64 -65.32 38.04
C ALA A 415 73.31 -66.47 37.26
N ALA A 416 73.27 -66.41 35.92
CA ALA A 416 73.94 -67.39 35.06
C ALA A 416 75.47 -67.34 35.20
N LEU A 417 76.07 -66.14 35.28
CA LEU A 417 77.51 -65.97 35.52
C LEU A 417 77.92 -66.52 36.90
N CYS A 418 77.13 -66.27 37.95
CA CYS A 418 77.37 -66.86 39.27
C CYS A 418 77.24 -68.40 39.26
N ALA A 419 76.26 -68.95 38.56
CA ALA A 419 76.13 -70.40 38.40
C ALA A 419 77.34 -71.00 37.65
N LEU A 420 77.82 -70.32 36.61
CA LEU A 420 79.01 -70.72 35.86
C LEU A 420 80.29 -70.64 36.71
N SER A 421 80.45 -69.59 37.51
CA SER A 421 81.61 -69.44 38.38
C SER A 421 81.63 -70.50 39.49
N ILE A 422 80.47 -70.80 40.10
CA ILE A 422 80.31 -71.91 41.06
C ILE A 422 80.67 -73.25 40.42
N ASN A 423 80.16 -73.53 39.22
CA ASN A 423 80.48 -74.77 38.50
C ASN A 423 81.97 -74.87 38.17
N THR A 424 82.60 -73.77 37.75
CA THR A 424 84.05 -73.72 37.49
C THR A 424 84.85 -73.99 38.77
N LEU A 425 84.49 -73.36 39.88
CA LEU A 425 85.11 -73.60 41.19
C LEU A 425 84.91 -75.04 41.68
N ALA A 426 83.71 -75.60 41.50
CA ALA A 426 83.43 -76.99 41.85
C ALA A 426 84.27 -77.97 41.01
N GLN A 427 84.45 -77.71 39.72
CA GLN A 427 85.34 -78.49 38.85
C GLN A 427 86.81 -78.36 39.26
N GLN A 428 87.29 -77.15 39.58
CA GLN A 428 88.65 -76.93 40.09
C GLN A 428 88.88 -77.66 41.42
N ASN A 429 87.94 -77.57 42.37
CA ASN A 429 88.00 -78.28 43.64
C ASN A 429 87.95 -79.80 43.45
N ALA A 430 87.12 -80.31 42.52
CA ALA A 430 87.09 -81.73 42.19
C ALA A 430 88.44 -82.21 41.61
N GLN A 431 89.07 -81.41 40.75
CA GLN A 431 90.41 -81.69 40.23
C GLN A 431 91.48 -81.63 41.33
N GLN A 432 91.45 -80.63 42.22
CA GLN A 432 92.35 -80.56 43.38
C GLN A 432 92.16 -81.73 44.34
N ASN A 433 90.91 -82.10 44.65
CA ASN A 433 90.60 -83.26 45.49
C ASN A 433 91.05 -84.57 44.84
N ALA A 434 90.92 -84.72 43.51
CA ALA A 434 91.46 -85.87 42.79
C ALA A 434 93.00 -85.92 42.88
N LYS A 435 93.69 -84.78 42.75
CA LYS A 435 95.14 -84.68 42.95
C LYS A 435 95.55 -85.00 44.40
N LEU A 436 94.82 -84.49 45.39
CA LEU A 436 94.99 -84.80 46.83
C LEU A 436 94.80 -86.28 47.12
N ASN A 437 93.72 -86.89 46.62
CA ASN A 437 93.47 -88.32 46.79
C ASN A 437 94.54 -89.17 46.11
N THR A 438 95.04 -88.76 44.94
CA THR A 438 96.14 -89.43 44.25
C THR A 438 97.44 -89.33 45.05
N ALA A 439 97.77 -88.14 45.57
CA ALA A 439 98.95 -87.92 46.41
C ALA A 439 98.87 -88.68 47.74
N LEU A 440 97.70 -88.69 48.39
CA LEU A 440 97.45 -89.41 49.65
C LEU A 440 97.53 -90.93 49.46
N ASN A 441 96.90 -91.47 48.42
CA ASN A 441 96.99 -92.90 48.11
C ASN A 441 98.42 -93.32 47.74
N ALA A 442 99.18 -92.46 47.06
CA ALA A 442 100.58 -92.75 46.74
C ALA A 442 101.49 -92.67 47.97
N ALA A 443 101.22 -91.77 48.92
CA ALA A 443 101.93 -91.69 50.20
C ALA A 443 101.62 -92.90 51.11
N LEU A 444 100.36 -93.34 51.18
CA LEU A 444 99.95 -94.52 51.95
C LEU A 444 100.52 -95.83 51.37
N ASN A 445 100.73 -95.90 50.05
CA ASN A 445 101.25 -97.08 49.36
C ASN A 445 102.77 -97.04 49.09
N ASN A 446 103.51 -96.02 49.57
CA ASN A 446 104.95 -95.82 49.34
C ASN A 446 105.37 -95.81 47.85
N THR A 447 104.49 -95.40 46.94
CA THR A 447 104.73 -95.47 45.48
C THR A 447 105.25 -94.17 44.85
N LEU A 448 105.27 -93.04 45.57
CA LEU A 448 105.85 -91.76 45.11
C LEU A 448 106.82 -91.17 46.15
N THR A 449 107.90 -90.55 45.68
CA THR A 449 108.87 -89.84 46.54
C THR A 449 108.37 -88.43 46.90
N ALA A 450 108.85 -87.84 48.01
CA ALA A 450 108.45 -86.49 48.46
C ALA A 450 108.65 -85.40 47.38
N GLN A 451 109.64 -85.57 46.50
CA GLN A 451 109.93 -84.63 45.41
C GLN A 451 108.90 -84.71 44.28
N GLN A 452 108.29 -85.89 44.04
CA GLN A 452 107.25 -86.10 43.03
C GLN A 452 105.87 -85.64 43.51
N ILE A 453 105.59 -85.70 44.82
CA ILE A 453 104.36 -85.16 45.41
C ILE A 453 104.29 -83.63 45.25
N ASN A 454 105.40 -82.93 45.42
CA ASN A 454 105.46 -81.48 45.23
C ASN A 454 105.21 -81.03 43.78
N GLN A 455 105.43 -81.90 42.79
CA GLN A 455 105.14 -81.59 41.38
C GLN A 455 103.65 -81.70 41.03
N LEU A 456 102.82 -82.33 41.87
CA LEU A 456 101.36 -82.44 41.67
C LEU A 456 100.60 -81.16 42.07
N PHE A 457 101.25 -80.27 42.86
CA PHE A 457 100.71 -78.99 43.32
C PHE A 457 101.64 -77.83 42.97
N PRO A 458 101.79 -77.47 41.67
CA PRO A 458 102.42 -76.21 41.32
C PRO A 458 101.56 -75.07 41.88
N VAL A 459 102.19 -74.14 42.61
CA VAL A 459 101.56 -72.87 43.02
C VAL A 459 101.28 -72.02 41.80
#